data_AF-A0A953BH36-F1
#
_entry.id   AF-A0A953BH36-F1
#
_cell.length_a   1.000
_cell.length_b   1.000
_cell.length_c   1.000
_cell.angle_alpha   90.00
_cell.angle_beta   90.00
_cell.angle_gamma   90.00
#
_symmetry.space_group_name_H-M   'P 1'
#
loop_
_entity.id
_entity.type
_entity.pdbx_description
1 polymer ?
#
loop_
_entity_poly.entity_id
_entity_poly.type
_entity_poly.pdbx_seq_one_letter_code
_entity_poly.pdbx_strand_id
1 'polypeptide(L)'
;MAAELLPEALWEEIEPLLPPLSRAETGRPPVDNQKALRGILFVLRFGVPWQAVPTDAFGVSGSSCWRRFSEWTKAGVWPEVHRRLLNRLGKEGGIDLQHVVVDSQSVRAVKGGTTPGRTRRTAANRAANAMC
;
A
#
# COMPACT_ATOMS: atom_id res chain seq x y z
N MET A 1 0.32 13.68 -12.23
CA MET A 1 -0.52 12.70 -11.50
C MET A 1 0.01 11.27 -11.59
N ALA A 2 -0.53 10.35 -12.42
CA ALA A 2 -0.12 8.92 -12.34
C ALA A 2 1.36 8.66 -12.74
N ALA A 3 1.85 9.31 -13.80
CA ALA A 3 3.25 9.20 -14.23
C ALA A 3 4.23 9.90 -13.27
N GLU A 4 3.77 10.91 -12.55
CA GLU A 4 4.57 11.68 -11.59
C GLU A 4 4.82 10.91 -10.30
N LEU A 5 3.86 10.06 -9.89
CA LEU A 5 3.98 9.24 -8.69
C LEU A 5 5.02 8.13 -8.82
N LEU A 6 5.29 7.66 -10.04
CA LEU A 6 6.27 6.61 -10.31
C LEU A 6 7.13 7.01 -11.51
N PRO A 7 8.19 7.81 -11.28
CA PRO A 7 9.20 8.10 -12.29
C PRO A 7 9.83 6.79 -12.81
N GLU A 8 10.26 6.79 -14.08
CA GLU A 8 10.80 5.58 -14.71
C GLU A 8 12.01 5.01 -13.98
N ALA A 9 12.97 5.86 -13.58
CA ALA A 9 14.13 5.44 -12.80
C ALA A 9 13.77 4.78 -11.46
N LEU A 10 12.66 5.20 -10.83
CA LEU A 10 12.16 4.55 -9.61
C LEU A 10 11.53 3.18 -9.93
N TRP A 11 10.84 3.08 -11.06
CA TRP A 11 10.27 1.82 -11.52
C TRP A 11 11.36 0.77 -11.80
N GLU A 12 12.41 1.16 -12.55
CA GLU A 12 13.54 0.28 -12.89
C GLU A 12 14.24 -0.30 -11.65
N GLU A 13 14.28 0.43 -10.54
CA GLU A 13 14.85 -0.06 -9.28
C GLU A 13 13.91 -1.00 -8.51
N ILE A 14 12.59 -0.80 -8.62
CA ILE A 14 11.58 -1.56 -7.87
C ILE A 14 11.19 -2.84 -8.60
N GLU A 15 11.04 -2.79 -9.92
CA GLU A 15 10.56 -3.90 -10.74
C GLU A 15 11.27 -5.24 -10.47
N PRO A 16 12.61 -5.30 -10.35
CA PRO A 16 13.33 -6.54 -10.10
C PRO A 16 13.05 -7.17 -8.72
N LEU A 17 12.48 -6.39 -7.79
CA LEU A 17 12.15 -6.84 -6.44
C LEU A 17 10.74 -7.45 -6.37
N LEU A 18 9.93 -7.25 -7.42
CA LEU A 18 8.56 -7.73 -7.45
C LEU A 18 8.54 -9.23 -7.78
N PRO A 19 7.68 -10.01 -7.11
CA PRO A 19 7.49 -11.40 -7.47
C PRO A 19 6.98 -11.49 -8.93
N PRO A 20 7.37 -12.56 -9.66
CA PRO A 20 6.93 -12.75 -11.03
C PRO A 20 5.41 -12.81 -11.09
N LEU A 21 4.83 -12.25 -12.16
CA LEU A 21 3.41 -12.39 -12.41
C LEU A 21 3.07 -13.87 -12.60
N SER A 22 2.35 -14.45 -11.65
CA SER A 22 1.79 -15.79 -11.83
C SER A 22 0.85 -15.76 -13.02
N ARG A 23 1.15 -16.53 -14.07
CA ARG A 23 0.22 -16.72 -15.18
C ARG A 23 -1.07 -17.32 -14.63
N ALA A 24 -2.19 -16.68 -14.91
CA ALA A 24 -3.49 -17.29 -14.63
C ALA A 24 -3.66 -18.46 -15.61
N GLU A 25 -3.69 -19.69 -15.10
CA GLU A 25 -4.02 -20.88 -15.91
C GLU A 25 -5.49 -20.84 -16.37
N THR A 26 -6.34 -20.10 -15.65
CA THR A 26 -7.74 -19.82 -16.01
C THR A 26 -8.16 -18.48 -15.40
N GLY A 27 -9.04 -17.74 -16.10
CA GLY A 27 -9.64 -16.50 -15.59
C GLY A 27 -9.01 -15.20 -16.12
N ARG A 28 -9.29 -14.08 -15.46
CA ARG A 28 -8.81 -12.74 -15.87
C ARG A 28 -7.29 -12.66 -15.70
N PRO A 29 -6.54 -12.19 -16.71
CA PRO A 29 -5.10 -12.02 -16.60
C PRO A 29 -4.70 -11.18 -15.38
N PRO A 30 -3.53 -11.46 -14.78
CA PRO A 30 -3.02 -10.66 -13.67
C PRO A 30 -2.83 -9.21 -14.11
N VAL A 31 -3.05 -8.29 -13.18
CA VAL A 31 -2.88 -6.85 -13.42
C VAL A 31 -1.41 -6.53 -13.59
N ASP A 32 -1.10 -5.63 -14.52
CA ASP A 32 0.23 -5.07 -14.71
C ASP A 32 0.81 -4.48 -13.42
N ASN A 33 2.06 -4.84 -13.11
CA ASN A 33 2.69 -4.46 -11.84
C ASN A 33 2.96 -2.94 -11.76
N GLN A 34 3.32 -2.30 -12.88
CA GLN A 34 3.58 -0.86 -12.90
C GLN A 34 2.29 -0.07 -12.63
N LYS A 35 1.17 -0.46 -13.27
CA LYS A 35 -0.15 0.12 -12.99
C LYS A 35 -0.58 -0.10 -11.54
N ALA A 36 -0.41 -1.31 -11.02
CA ALA A 36 -0.74 -1.63 -9.64
C ALA A 36 0.06 -0.76 -8.66
N LEU A 37 1.38 -0.62 -8.87
CA LEU A 37 2.25 0.20 -8.03
C LEU A 37 1.85 1.68 -8.08
N ARG A 38 1.58 2.25 -9.26
CA ARG A 38 1.09 3.63 -9.39
C ARG A 38 -0.19 3.87 -8.57
N GLY A 39 -1.15 2.94 -8.63
CA GLY A 39 -2.39 3.04 -7.84
C GLY A 39 -2.16 2.88 -6.33
N ILE A 40 -1.23 2.00 -5.92
CA ILE A 40 -0.83 1.86 -4.51
C ILE A 40 -0.19 3.17 -4.01
N LEU A 41 0.74 3.75 -4.77
CA LEU A 41 1.40 5.00 -4.40
C LEU A 41 0.41 6.17 -4.30
N PHE A 42 -0.61 6.20 -5.16
CA PHE A 42 -1.69 7.17 -5.04
C PHE A 42 -2.42 7.07 -3.70
N VAL A 43 -2.83 5.86 -3.32
CA VAL A 43 -3.50 5.61 -2.02
C VAL A 43 -2.62 6.02 -0.85
N LEU A 44 -1.34 5.62 -0.87
CA LEU A 44 -0.40 5.93 0.21
C LEU A 44 -0.05 7.42 0.29
N ARG A 45 0.05 8.11 -0.84
CA ARG A 45 0.39 9.54 -0.90
C ARG A 45 -0.74 10.43 -0.41
N PHE A 46 -1.98 10.10 -0.77
CA PHE A 46 -3.14 10.96 -0.49
C PHE A 46 -4.00 10.47 0.68
N GLY A 47 -3.74 9.28 1.22
CA GLY A 47 -4.48 8.74 2.36
C GLY A 47 -5.96 8.45 2.05
N VAL A 48 -6.27 8.11 0.79
CA VAL A 48 -7.64 7.88 0.32
C VAL A 48 -8.03 6.40 0.40
N PRO A 49 -9.33 6.05 0.50
CA PRO A 49 -9.74 4.66 0.43
C PRO A 49 -9.39 4.05 -0.93
N TRP A 50 -9.15 2.74 -0.97
CA TRP A 50 -8.80 2.02 -2.21
C TRP A 50 -9.83 2.25 -3.33
N GLN A 51 -11.12 2.30 -3.01
CA GLN A 51 -12.20 2.54 -3.96
C GLN A 51 -12.13 3.92 -4.64
N ALA A 52 -11.40 4.87 -4.05
CA ALA A 52 -11.21 6.20 -4.63
C ALA A 52 -10.09 6.27 -5.68
N VAL A 53 -9.40 5.15 -5.97
CA VAL A 53 -8.43 5.10 -7.08
C VAL A 53 -9.15 5.33 -8.41
N PRO A 54 -8.82 6.40 -9.17
CA PRO A 54 -9.47 6.69 -10.46
C PRO A 54 -9.09 5.65 -11.51
N THR A 55 -9.98 4.70 -11.79
CA THR A 55 -9.67 3.56 -12.67
C THR A 55 -9.31 4.01 -14.08
N ASP A 56 -9.95 5.06 -14.60
CA ASP A 56 -9.67 5.59 -15.95
C ASP A 56 -8.24 6.18 -16.07
N ALA A 57 -7.72 6.78 -15.00
CA ALA A 57 -6.40 7.40 -15.01
C ALA A 57 -5.27 6.39 -14.77
N PHE A 58 -5.51 5.32 -14.01
CA PHE A 58 -4.49 4.34 -13.64
C PHE A 58 -4.60 3.01 -14.40
N GLY A 59 -5.73 2.75 -15.07
CA GLY A 59 -5.99 1.50 -15.79
C GLY A 59 -6.08 0.27 -14.88
N VAL A 60 -6.33 0.48 -13.58
CA VAL A 60 -6.43 -0.54 -12.54
C VAL A 60 -7.45 -0.13 -11.49
N SER A 61 -8.23 -1.09 -10.99
CA SER A 61 -9.16 -0.84 -9.88
C SER A 61 -8.43 -0.81 -8.54
N GLY A 62 -8.96 -0.02 -7.60
CA GLY A 62 -8.47 -0.01 -6.22
C GLY A 62 -8.42 -1.37 -5.54
N SER A 63 -9.42 -2.22 -5.79
CA SER A 63 -9.46 -3.61 -5.30
C SER A 63 -8.28 -4.44 -5.79
N SER A 64 -7.86 -4.26 -7.04
CA SER A 64 -6.70 -4.94 -7.60
C SER A 64 -5.39 -4.42 -7.00
N CYS A 65 -5.29 -3.10 -6.77
CA CYS A 65 -4.17 -2.49 -6.07
C CYS A 65 -4.03 -3.04 -4.65
N TRP A 66 -5.13 -3.14 -3.89
CA TRP A 66 -5.10 -3.70 -2.53
C TRP A 66 -4.67 -5.16 -2.52
N ARG A 67 -5.19 -5.99 -3.42
CA ARG A 67 -4.78 -7.40 -3.53
C ARG A 67 -3.28 -7.51 -3.80
N ARG A 68 -2.77 -6.71 -4.74
CA ARG A 68 -1.34 -6.66 -5.07
C ARG A 68 -0.50 -6.18 -3.88
N PHE A 69 -0.95 -5.12 -3.20
CA PHE A 69 -0.32 -4.63 -1.99
C PHE A 69 -0.22 -5.72 -0.92
N SER A 70 -1.29 -6.48 -0.69
CA SER A 70 -1.29 -7.59 0.26
C SER A 70 -0.35 -8.72 -0.16
N GLU A 71 -0.32 -9.10 -1.44
CA GLU A 71 0.59 -10.11 -1.98
C GLU A 71 2.05 -9.72 -1.76
N TRP A 72 2.42 -8.50 -2.16
CA TRP A 72 3.77 -7.95 -2.01
C TRP A 72 4.17 -7.78 -0.55
N THR A 73 3.23 -7.45 0.32
CA THR A 73 3.46 -7.42 1.78
C THR A 73 3.85 -8.80 2.29
N LYS A 74 3.08 -9.84 1.92
CA LYS A 74 3.38 -11.23 2.32
C LYS A 74 4.70 -11.74 1.74
N ALA A 75 5.05 -11.28 0.54
CA ALA A 75 6.32 -11.61 -0.12
C ALA A 75 7.52 -10.81 0.41
N GLY A 76 7.33 -9.85 1.32
CA GLY A 76 8.43 -9.06 1.88
C GLY A 76 9.02 -8.02 0.93
N VAL A 77 8.25 -7.56 -0.07
CA VAL A 77 8.71 -6.57 -1.06
C VAL A 77 9.03 -5.23 -0.40
N TRP A 78 8.16 -4.74 0.50
CA TRP A 78 8.28 -3.38 1.04
C TRP A 78 9.56 -3.11 1.85
N PRO A 79 9.99 -4.02 2.76
CA PRO A 79 11.28 -3.85 3.44
C PRO A 79 12.46 -3.76 2.47
N GLU A 80 12.46 -4.56 1.40
CA GLU A 80 13.55 -4.57 0.43
C GLU A 80 13.55 -3.31 -0.44
N VAL A 81 12.37 -2.84 -0.90
CA VAL A 81 12.22 -1.55 -1.57
C VAL A 81 12.73 -0.42 -0.67
N HIS A 82 12.29 -0.38 0.59
CA HIS A 82 12.71 0.65 1.54
C HIS A 82 14.23 0.67 1.71
N ARG A 83 14.85 -0.50 1.92
CA ARG A 83 16.31 -0.65 2.04
C ARG A 83 17.05 -0.15 0.79
N ARG A 84 16.56 -0.49 -0.41
CA ARG A 84 17.15 -0.06 -1.69
C ARG A 84 17.12 1.46 -1.83
N LEU A 85 15.98 2.08 -1.57
CA LEU A 85 15.82 3.54 -1.66
C LEU A 85 16.65 4.28 -0.62
N LEU A 86 16.72 3.79 0.62
CA LEU A 86 17.60 4.35 1.64
C LEU A 86 19.08 4.26 1.24
N ASN A 87 19.51 3.13 0.68
CA ASN A 87 20.89 2.99 0.21
C ASN A 87 21.22 3.96 -0.93
N ARG A 88 20.28 4.19 -1.86
CA ARG A 88 20.44 5.17 -2.93
C ARG A 88 20.59 6.58 -2.36
N LEU A 89 19.64 6.99 -1.53
CA LEU A 89 19.67 8.31 -0.89
C LEU A 89 20.94 8.49 -0.03
N GLY A 90 21.39 7.46 0.68
CA GLY A 90 22.63 7.49 1.45
C GLY A 90 23.87 7.72 0.57
N LYS A 91 23.95 7.07 -0.60
CA LYS A 91 25.05 7.28 -1.57
C LYS A 91 25.03 8.67 -2.17
N GLU A 92 23.84 9.24 -2.38
CA GLU A 92 23.64 10.58 -2.92
C GLU A 92 23.80 11.68 -1.86
N GLY A 93 24.04 11.32 -0.59
CA GLY A 93 24.09 12.28 0.52
C GLY A 93 22.71 12.90 0.85
N GLY A 94 21.63 12.29 0.39
CA GLY A 94 20.25 12.72 0.61
C GLY A 94 19.67 12.33 1.98
N ILE A 95 20.46 11.69 2.84
CA ILE A 95 20.08 11.37 4.22
C ILE A 95 21.04 12.09 5.16
N ASP A 96 20.49 12.98 6.00
CA ASP A 96 21.22 13.51 7.14
C ASP A 96 21.30 12.44 8.24
N LEU A 97 22.47 11.86 8.41
CA LEU A 97 22.74 10.84 9.44
C LEU A 97 23.12 11.45 10.79
N GLN A 98 23.29 12.78 10.89
CA GLN A 98 23.57 13.46 12.15
C GLN A 98 22.30 13.64 13.00
N HIS A 99 21.14 13.68 12.37
CA HIS A 99 19.85 13.86 13.03
C HIS A 99 18.92 12.68 12.73
N VAL A 100 18.60 11.90 13.76
CA VAL A 100 17.64 10.80 13.65
C VAL A 100 16.42 11.12 14.51
N VAL A 101 15.26 11.25 13.88
CA VAL A 101 13.98 11.44 14.55
C VAL A 101 13.23 10.11 14.55
N VAL A 102 12.87 9.63 15.75
CA VAL A 102 12.05 8.42 15.89
C VAL A 102 10.60 8.85 16.00
N ASP A 103 9.83 8.60 14.94
CA ASP A 103 8.36 8.69 15.03
C ASP A 103 7.84 7.47 15.81
N SER A 104 6.81 7.70 16.60
CA SER A 104 6.27 6.88 17.70
C SER A 104 6.34 5.34 17.55
N GLN A 105 6.53 4.65 18.67
CA GLN A 105 6.45 3.19 18.76
C GLN A 105 5.06 2.76 19.27
N SER A 106 4.37 1.90 18.51
CA SER A 106 3.14 1.25 18.97
C SER A 106 3.49 0.05 19.84
N VAL A 107 3.58 0.25 21.15
CA VAL A 107 3.72 -0.84 22.13
C VAL A 107 2.35 -1.39 22.51
N ARG A 108 2.27 -2.70 22.78
CA ARG A 108 1.06 -3.30 23.34
C ARG A 108 0.67 -2.53 24.60
N ALA A 109 -0.59 -2.08 24.69
CA ALA A 109 -1.11 -1.56 25.94
C ALA A 109 -1.02 -2.65 27.01
N VAL A 110 -0.11 -2.50 27.97
CA VAL A 110 0.17 -3.51 29.02
C VAL A 110 -1.08 -3.82 29.85
N LYS A 111 -2.03 -2.88 29.91
CA LYS A 111 -3.32 -3.01 30.61
C LYS A 111 -4.53 -3.28 29.67
N GLY A 112 -4.30 -3.53 28.38
CA GLY A 112 -5.34 -3.87 27.41
C GLY A 112 -5.64 -5.36 27.40
N GLY A 113 -6.82 -5.74 27.91
CA GLY A 113 -7.28 -7.14 27.96
C GLY A 113 -7.38 -7.77 26.57
N THR A 114 -7.21 -9.10 26.50
CA THR A 114 -7.39 -9.90 25.28
C THR A 114 -8.83 -9.89 24.76
N THR A 115 -9.77 -9.51 25.62
CA THR A 115 -11.19 -9.38 25.27
C THR A 115 -11.48 -7.94 24.88
N PRO A 116 -11.96 -7.68 23.65
CA PRO A 116 -12.57 -6.40 23.32
C PRO A 116 -13.67 -6.11 24.35
N GLY A 117 -13.63 -4.94 24.99
CA GLY A 117 -14.74 -4.50 25.84
C GLY A 117 -16.03 -4.55 25.03
N ARG A 118 -17.09 -5.16 25.58
CA ARG A 118 -18.38 -5.29 24.91
C ARG A 118 -18.85 -3.91 24.44
N THR A 119 -18.84 -3.67 23.13
CA THR A 119 -19.44 -2.48 22.53
C THR A 119 -20.91 -2.47 22.94
N ARG A 120 -21.35 -1.50 23.74
CA ARG A 120 -22.77 -1.32 24.02
C ARG A 120 -23.44 -1.01 22.68
N ARG A 121 -24.38 -1.86 22.25
CA ARG A 121 -25.22 -1.55 21.10
C ARG A 121 -26.03 -0.30 21.44
N THR A 122 -25.79 0.79 20.74
CA THR A 122 -26.59 2.02 20.82
C THR A 122 -27.91 1.79 20.08
N ALA A 123 -28.78 0.94 20.65
CA ALA A 123 -30.05 0.48 20.08
C ALA A 123 -29.96 -0.15 18.67
N ALA A 124 -31.04 -0.80 18.24
CA ALA A 124 -31.17 -1.24 16.84
C ALA A 124 -31.60 -0.03 16.01
N ASN A 125 -30.76 0.40 15.06
CA ASN A 125 -31.16 1.42 14.10
C ASN A 125 -31.95 0.73 12.98
N ARG A 126 -33.29 0.86 12.97
CA ARG A 126 -34.14 0.50 11.83
C ARG A 126 -34.14 1.65 10.82
N ALA A 127 -32.98 1.96 10.26
CA ALA A 127 -32.91 2.81 9.07
C ALA A 127 -32.87 1.88 7.86
N ALA A 128 -33.72 2.14 6.86
CA ALA A 128 -33.65 1.42 5.59
C ALA A 128 -32.28 1.68 4.95
N ASN A 129 -31.57 0.61 4.58
CA ASN A 129 -30.35 0.72 3.79
C ASN A 129 -30.72 1.25 2.40
N ALA A 130 -30.56 2.54 2.16
CA ALA A 130 -30.47 3.07 0.81
C ALA A 130 -29.02 2.82 0.33
N MET A 131 -28.82 1.71 -0.39
CA MET A 131 -27.63 1.54 -1.23
C MET A 131 -27.85 2.28 -2.54
N CYS A 132 -26.95 3.21 -2.84
CA CYS A 132 -26.71 3.75 -4.17
C CYS A 132 -25.40 3.13 -4.68
#